data_AF-A0A2G6N3H1-F1
#
_entry.id   AF-A0A2G6N3H1-F1
#
_cell.length_a   1.000
_cell.length_b   1.000
_cell.length_c   1.000
_cell.angle_alpha   90.00
_cell.angle_beta   90.00
_cell.angle_gamma   90.00
#
_symmetry.space_group_name_H-M   'P 1'
#
loop_
_entity.id
_entity.type
_entity.pdbx_description
1 polymer ?
#
loop_
_entity_poly.entity_id
_entity_poly.type
_entity_poly.pdbx_seq_one_letter_code
_entity_poly.pdbx_strand_id
1 'polypeptide(L)'
;MKPAIWMTTLICAVLLLTMPAMAAYHHEGERDADKFLSAYPTKAGSKLDNCNLCHSGGSYVNRKGRTVELGSCQWCHQTYGYDGAGDIEETINAYGNAYKAAGRNAEAVTRIDGLDSDGDGVSNADEIASNTFPGDAGDYPGLTPAPYRVYTRDQLEALGSHTQFMLMNTSRSGDSYVEYTGVPMKTLLDDAGMLDTATGIWVYAPDGWGQNHPLEYRADLDMYHVYGNAPDGDFQYPEATYYYDLEADKQQNPDYGWCDYSAPSCQGRTHGDPIHVEGGLKAILAYQRDGAYLDTGVLNDENKLDGEGPFRVVVPQKYVGPPDQSSRSDDQDVLWPYNYDLDHNAGSCSRSATIIKIEPLPEGTTDIDILEAGWSYVDQNKIIVYGAIDGTDSNGNGILDSEEGTSASDDFDGDGIPDYMDTDTAAVRHPNGIDKVRLHTAQGNLADVACISDDDSSLPKAGKPDRVFPYGVNRFNVTGLTAGQTVTVTLVFPGNVPTNAEYYKVTSDGQWTVVPFGSNDGDNQITLALTDGDPLTDADGTANGVIHDPGALTTSGDAPPTTPSSSGGSSGCFIDSLLN
;
A
#
# COMPACT_ATOMS: atom_id res chain seq x y z
N MET A 1 62.31 -32.60 -10.57
CA MET A 1 62.46 -31.59 -9.50
C MET A 1 62.53 -30.21 -10.15
N LYS A 2 61.59 -29.33 -9.74
CA LYS A 2 61.18 -27.99 -10.21
C LYS A 2 59.71 -28.02 -10.64
N PRO A 3 58.76 -27.42 -9.90
CA PRO A 3 57.40 -27.23 -10.39
C PRO A 3 57.33 -25.96 -11.24
N ALA A 4 56.61 -26.06 -12.35
CA ALA A 4 56.32 -24.98 -13.27
C ALA A 4 55.08 -24.22 -12.84
N ILE A 5 55.17 -22.90 -12.97
CA ILE A 5 54.15 -21.88 -12.76
C ILE A 5 53.02 -22.08 -13.78
N TRP A 6 51.77 -22.15 -13.30
CA TRP A 6 50.58 -21.85 -14.11
C TRP A 6 49.71 -20.89 -13.31
N MET A 7 49.58 -19.70 -13.86
CA MET A 7 48.78 -18.58 -13.38
C MET A 7 47.43 -18.68 -14.11
N THR A 8 46.37 -19.00 -13.40
CA THR A 8 45.00 -19.01 -13.93
C THR A 8 44.28 -17.80 -13.37
N THR A 9 44.16 -16.77 -14.20
CA THR A 9 43.35 -15.58 -13.95
C THR A 9 41.88 -15.99 -14.05
N LEU A 10 41.18 -16.09 -12.93
CA LEU A 10 39.73 -16.27 -12.90
C LEU A 10 39.08 -14.89 -12.94
N ILE A 11 38.55 -14.51 -14.11
CA ILE A 11 37.70 -13.34 -14.27
C ILE A 11 36.35 -13.71 -13.65
N CYS A 12 36.06 -13.17 -12.47
CA CYS A 12 34.71 -13.19 -11.89
C CYS A 12 33.83 -12.23 -12.69
N ALA A 13 33.09 -12.77 -13.66
CA ALA A 13 31.94 -12.09 -14.24
C ALA A 13 30.83 -12.08 -13.18
N VAL A 14 30.57 -10.91 -12.61
CA VAL A 14 29.39 -10.65 -11.79
C VAL A 14 28.17 -10.70 -12.71
N LEU A 15 27.45 -11.83 -12.68
CA LEU A 15 26.10 -11.93 -13.20
C LEU A 15 25.20 -11.18 -12.23
N LEU A 16 24.93 -9.91 -12.53
CA LEU A 16 23.78 -9.19 -12.02
C LEU A 16 22.53 -9.89 -12.56
N LEU A 17 22.01 -10.85 -11.80
CA LEU A 17 20.64 -11.31 -11.95
C LEU A 17 19.74 -10.16 -11.47
N THR A 18 19.38 -9.27 -12.39
CA THR A 18 18.22 -8.41 -12.21
C THR A 18 17.01 -9.33 -12.15
N MET A 19 16.48 -9.57 -10.95
CA MET A 19 15.12 -10.10 -10.83
C MET A 19 14.20 -9.14 -11.61
N PRO A 20 13.39 -9.60 -12.57
CA PRO A 20 12.40 -8.73 -13.17
C PRO A 20 11.48 -8.27 -12.03
N ALA A 21 11.42 -6.97 -11.78
CA ALA A 21 10.32 -6.39 -11.02
C ALA A 21 9.04 -6.76 -11.80
N MET A 22 8.22 -7.62 -11.23
CA MET A 22 6.92 -7.96 -11.81
C MET A 22 6.04 -6.73 -11.63
N ALA A 23 5.64 -6.10 -12.74
CA ALA A 23 4.71 -4.99 -12.69
C ALA A 23 3.38 -5.47 -12.07
N ALA A 24 2.88 -4.73 -11.08
CA ALA A 24 1.71 -5.05 -10.26
C ALA A 24 0.35 -4.91 -10.99
N TYR A 25 0.34 -4.84 -12.32
CA TYR A 25 -0.87 -4.49 -13.07
C TYR A 25 -1.01 -5.21 -14.42
N HIS A 26 -0.40 -6.39 -14.58
CA HIS A 26 -0.67 -7.25 -15.75
C HIS A 26 -1.72 -8.31 -15.37
N HIS A 27 -2.99 -7.99 -15.62
CA HIS A 27 -4.11 -8.92 -15.44
C HIS A 27 -4.05 -10.08 -16.47
N GLU A 28 -4.64 -11.24 -16.13
CA GLU A 28 -4.78 -12.39 -17.05
C GLU A 28 -5.37 -11.94 -18.41
N GLY A 29 -4.60 -12.10 -19.49
CA GLY A 29 -5.02 -11.81 -20.87
C GLY A 29 -4.69 -10.41 -21.40
N GLU A 30 -4.11 -9.53 -20.60
CA GLU A 30 -3.55 -8.23 -21.00
C GLU A 30 -2.40 -8.44 -22.02
N ARG A 31 -2.35 -7.65 -23.11
CA ARG A 31 -1.34 -7.77 -24.19
C ARG A 31 -0.93 -6.42 -24.79
N ASP A 32 -1.53 -5.34 -24.33
CA ASP A 32 -1.35 -4.01 -24.87
C ASP A 32 -0.24 -3.24 -24.13
N ALA A 33 0.02 -3.55 -22.86
CA ALA A 33 1.16 -3.03 -22.09
C ALA A 33 2.49 -3.38 -22.77
N ASP A 34 2.72 -4.65 -23.15
CA ASP A 34 3.93 -5.04 -23.89
C ASP A 34 4.13 -4.24 -25.19
N LYS A 35 3.04 -3.92 -25.89
CA LYS A 35 3.08 -3.15 -27.13
C LYS A 35 3.37 -1.67 -26.86
N PHE A 36 2.80 -1.13 -25.78
CA PHE A 36 3.10 0.22 -25.30
C PHE A 36 4.56 0.34 -24.87
N LEU A 37 5.04 -0.55 -24.02
CA LEU A 37 6.43 -0.58 -23.54
C LEU A 37 7.44 -0.85 -24.67
N SER A 38 7.04 -1.53 -25.74
CA SER A 38 7.88 -1.66 -26.94
C SER A 38 8.14 -0.31 -27.62
N ALA A 39 7.18 0.62 -27.58
CA ALA A 39 7.32 1.97 -28.11
C ALA A 39 7.92 2.94 -27.08
N TYR A 40 7.58 2.78 -25.81
CA TYR A 40 7.99 3.64 -24.69
C TYR A 40 8.64 2.82 -23.55
N PRO A 41 9.84 2.25 -23.77
CA PRO A 41 10.45 1.32 -22.80
C PRO A 41 10.81 1.98 -21.47
N THR A 42 11.01 3.30 -21.45
CA THR A 42 11.29 4.05 -20.21
C THR A 42 10.04 4.28 -19.36
N LYS A 43 8.86 3.86 -19.81
CA LYS A 43 7.59 3.99 -19.08
C LYS A 43 7.20 2.71 -18.34
N ALA A 44 8.01 1.66 -18.45
CA ALA A 44 7.87 0.47 -17.61
C ALA A 44 7.95 0.89 -16.13
N GLY A 45 6.99 0.46 -15.32
CA GLY A 45 6.97 0.88 -13.91
C GLY A 45 6.32 2.23 -13.62
N SER A 46 5.86 2.98 -14.64
CA SER A 46 5.13 4.25 -14.43
C SER A 46 3.62 4.03 -14.32
N LYS A 47 2.86 5.03 -13.86
CA LYS A 47 1.39 4.97 -13.83
C LYS A 47 0.73 4.78 -15.21
N LEU A 48 1.46 4.93 -16.31
CA LEU A 48 0.96 4.65 -17.67
C LEU A 48 1.04 3.14 -18.03
N ASP A 49 1.76 2.35 -17.23
CA ASP A 49 1.96 0.92 -17.43
C ASP A 49 0.83 0.10 -16.77
N ASN A 50 -0.41 0.42 -17.14
CA ASN A 50 -1.61 -0.30 -16.69
C ASN A 50 -2.81 -0.06 -17.64
N CYS A 51 -3.93 -0.75 -17.36
CA CYS A 51 -5.15 -0.68 -18.17
C CYS A 51 -5.75 0.73 -18.28
N ASN A 52 -5.52 1.64 -17.32
CA ASN A 52 -6.09 3.00 -17.34
C ASN A 52 -5.56 3.83 -18.49
N LEU A 53 -4.40 3.47 -19.06
CA LEU A 53 -3.89 4.11 -20.27
C LEU A 53 -4.90 4.06 -21.42
N CYS A 54 -5.59 2.92 -21.60
CA CYS A 54 -6.55 2.73 -22.68
C CYS A 54 -8.02 2.63 -22.21
N HIS A 55 -8.26 2.47 -20.91
CA HIS A 55 -9.58 2.19 -20.34
C HIS A 55 -9.99 3.23 -19.31
N SER A 56 -11.29 3.41 -19.16
CA SER A 56 -11.90 4.31 -18.17
C SER A 56 -12.88 3.56 -17.29
N GLY A 57 -13.14 4.10 -16.10
CA GLY A 57 -14.26 3.66 -15.27
C GLY A 57 -15.61 4.03 -15.88
N GLY A 58 -16.68 3.59 -15.24
CA GLY A 58 -18.04 3.87 -15.70
C GLY A 58 -19.07 3.69 -14.60
N SER A 59 -20.34 3.88 -14.95
CA SER A 59 -21.45 3.67 -14.02
C SER A 59 -22.64 3.03 -14.71
N TYR A 60 -23.44 2.31 -13.92
CA TYR A 60 -24.69 1.73 -14.39
C TYR A 60 -25.77 1.81 -13.31
N VAL A 61 -27.04 1.68 -13.72
CA VAL A 61 -28.17 1.58 -12.80
C VAL A 61 -28.51 0.11 -12.58
N ASN A 62 -28.43 -0.35 -11.34
CA ASN A 62 -28.72 -1.74 -10.99
C ASN A 62 -30.24 -2.02 -11.00
N ARG A 63 -30.63 -3.30 -10.78
CA ARG A 63 -32.05 -3.71 -10.80
C ARG A 63 -32.90 -3.05 -9.71
N LYS A 64 -32.27 -2.51 -8.66
CA LYS A 64 -32.91 -1.77 -7.57
C LYS A 64 -33.09 -0.28 -7.90
N GLY A 65 -32.71 0.16 -9.10
CA GLY A 65 -32.81 1.55 -9.53
C GLY A 65 -31.76 2.47 -8.90
N ARG A 66 -30.66 1.91 -8.38
CA ARG A 66 -29.55 2.65 -7.76
C ARG A 66 -28.35 2.69 -8.67
N THR A 67 -27.58 3.77 -8.60
CA THR A 67 -26.33 3.91 -9.36
C THR A 67 -25.22 3.10 -8.69
N VAL A 68 -24.40 2.46 -9.51
CA VAL A 68 -23.16 1.80 -9.12
C VAL A 68 -22.05 2.39 -9.96
N GLU A 69 -20.97 2.82 -9.32
CA GLU A 69 -19.78 3.40 -9.96
C GLU A 69 -18.63 2.40 -9.88
N LEU A 70 -17.92 2.22 -11.00
CA LEU A 70 -16.91 1.20 -11.19
C LEU A 70 -15.64 1.79 -11.82
N GLY A 71 -14.49 1.27 -11.38
CA GLY A 71 -13.19 1.66 -11.90
C GLY A 71 -12.98 1.02 -13.26
N SER A 72 -11.89 1.34 -13.93
CA SER A 72 -11.58 0.78 -15.26
C SER A 72 -11.67 -0.74 -15.31
N CYS A 73 -11.06 -1.43 -14.33
CA CYS A 73 -11.05 -2.89 -14.24
C CYS A 73 -12.46 -3.45 -14.00
N GLN A 74 -13.18 -2.93 -13.02
CA GLN A 74 -14.52 -3.44 -12.70
C GLN A 74 -15.54 -3.07 -13.79
N TRP A 75 -15.41 -1.90 -14.40
CA TRP A 75 -16.22 -1.50 -15.55
C TRP A 75 -15.96 -2.42 -16.74
N CYS A 76 -14.71 -2.78 -17.00
CA CYS A 76 -14.36 -3.78 -18.00
C CYS A 76 -15.03 -5.13 -17.69
N HIS A 77 -14.93 -5.65 -16.47
CA HIS A 77 -15.59 -6.91 -16.10
C HIS A 77 -17.12 -6.85 -16.10
N GLN A 78 -17.69 -5.70 -15.77
CA GLN A 78 -19.14 -5.46 -15.79
C GLN A 78 -19.68 -5.42 -17.22
N THR A 79 -18.96 -4.79 -18.14
CA THR A 79 -19.46 -4.46 -19.48
C THR A 79 -18.97 -5.43 -20.55
N TYR A 80 -17.68 -5.82 -20.51
CA TYR A 80 -17.10 -6.81 -21.42
C TYR A 80 -17.29 -8.26 -20.94
N GLY A 81 -17.44 -8.46 -19.63
CA GLY A 81 -17.64 -9.79 -19.03
C GLY A 81 -16.35 -10.60 -18.86
N TYR A 82 -16.35 -11.53 -17.91
CA TYR A 82 -15.21 -12.44 -17.67
C TYR A 82 -14.96 -13.42 -18.82
N ASP A 83 -15.96 -13.67 -19.65
CA ASP A 83 -15.90 -14.52 -20.84
C ASP A 83 -15.63 -13.72 -22.14
N GLY A 84 -15.49 -12.39 -22.03
CA GLY A 84 -15.28 -11.48 -23.15
C GLY A 84 -16.45 -11.43 -24.14
N ALA A 85 -17.67 -11.74 -23.70
CA ALA A 85 -18.85 -11.75 -24.55
C ALA A 85 -19.47 -10.35 -24.77
N GLY A 86 -19.09 -9.36 -23.97
CA GLY A 86 -19.59 -7.99 -24.04
C GLY A 86 -18.83 -7.10 -25.04
N ASP A 87 -19.15 -5.81 -25.03
CA ASP A 87 -18.51 -4.83 -25.92
C ASP A 87 -17.37 -4.07 -25.21
N ILE A 88 -16.14 -4.32 -25.64
CA ILE A 88 -14.96 -3.65 -25.09
C ILE A 88 -14.94 -2.15 -25.44
N GLU A 89 -15.64 -1.72 -26.50
CA GLU A 89 -15.69 -0.32 -26.92
C GLU A 89 -16.35 0.59 -25.89
N GLU A 90 -17.24 0.05 -25.06
CA GLU A 90 -17.88 0.80 -23.97
C GLU A 90 -16.95 1.04 -22.77
N THR A 91 -15.73 0.47 -22.79
CA THR A 91 -14.78 0.51 -21.66
C THR A 91 -13.52 1.32 -21.95
N ILE A 92 -13.27 1.66 -23.22
CA ILE A 92 -12.04 2.33 -23.65
C ILE A 92 -12.19 3.85 -23.64
N ASN A 93 -11.13 4.53 -23.20
CA ASN A 93 -11.05 6.00 -23.20
C ASN A 93 -10.71 6.52 -24.61
N ALA A 94 -10.50 7.84 -24.74
CA ALA A 94 -10.26 8.45 -26.06
C ALA A 94 -8.92 8.01 -26.70
N TYR A 95 -7.87 7.81 -25.89
CA TYR A 95 -6.59 7.25 -26.34
C TYR A 95 -6.73 5.79 -26.79
N GLY A 96 -7.40 4.96 -25.99
CA GLY A 96 -7.67 3.55 -26.33
C GLY A 96 -8.45 3.41 -27.63
N ASN A 97 -9.41 4.32 -27.89
CA ASN A 97 -10.13 4.41 -29.16
C ASN A 97 -9.19 4.75 -30.33
N ALA A 98 -8.32 5.74 -30.18
CA ALA A 98 -7.34 6.10 -31.20
C ALA A 98 -6.35 4.96 -31.49
N TYR A 99 -5.84 4.33 -30.43
CA TYR A 99 -4.93 3.17 -30.50
C TYR A 99 -5.56 1.99 -31.23
N LYS A 100 -6.82 1.67 -30.90
CA LYS A 100 -7.61 0.64 -31.57
C LYS A 100 -7.81 0.97 -33.05
N ALA A 101 -8.25 2.18 -33.37
CA ALA A 101 -8.48 2.63 -34.74
C ALA A 101 -7.20 2.61 -35.58
N ALA A 102 -6.05 2.89 -34.97
CA ALA A 102 -4.73 2.81 -35.59
C ALA A 102 -4.22 1.37 -35.76
N GLY A 103 -4.93 0.34 -35.30
CA GLY A 103 -4.63 -1.08 -35.56
C GLY A 103 -4.14 -1.89 -34.36
N ARG A 104 -4.15 -1.33 -33.14
CA ARG A 104 -3.88 -2.05 -31.86
C ARG A 104 -2.61 -2.93 -31.87
N ASN A 105 -1.51 -2.40 -32.39
CA ASN A 105 -0.18 -3.02 -32.44
C ASN A 105 0.89 -2.04 -31.95
N ALA A 106 2.14 -2.49 -31.75
CA ALA A 106 3.21 -1.62 -31.28
C ALA A 106 3.43 -0.40 -32.19
N GLU A 107 3.26 -0.57 -33.51
CA GLU A 107 3.35 0.56 -34.46
C GLU A 107 2.15 1.50 -34.35
N ALA A 108 1.01 1.06 -33.82
CA ALA A 108 -0.17 1.91 -33.63
C ALA A 108 0.09 2.96 -32.54
N VAL A 109 0.86 2.61 -31.49
CA VAL A 109 1.27 3.53 -30.43
C VAL A 109 1.98 4.74 -31.03
N THR A 110 3.04 4.50 -31.81
CA THR A 110 3.80 5.59 -32.45
C THR A 110 3.03 6.30 -33.57
N ARG A 111 2.06 5.64 -34.22
CA ARG A 111 1.20 6.30 -35.23
C ARG A 111 0.28 7.36 -34.64
N ILE A 112 -0.09 7.24 -33.36
CA ILE A 112 -1.00 8.18 -32.69
C ILE A 112 -0.28 9.22 -31.84
N ASP A 113 1.06 9.20 -31.77
CA ASP A 113 1.88 10.14 -30.99
C ASP A 113 1.51 11.62 -31.21
N GLY A 114 1.21 11.99 -32.45
CA GLY A 114 0.86 13.37 -32.82
C GLY A 114 -0.63 13.70 -32.73
N LEU A 115 -1.48 12.78 -32.25
CA LEU A 115 -2.88 13.07 -31.97
C LEU A 115 -3.00 13.71 -30.58
N ASP A 116 -4.04 14.51 -30.43
CA ASP A 116 -4.60 14.96 -29.15
C ASP A 116 -5.86 14.13 -28.96
N SER A 117 -5.75 13.05 -28.20
CA SER A 117 -6.78 12.01 -28.17
C SER A 117 -8.01 12.43 -27.36
N ASP A 118 -7.82 13.13 -26.25
CA ASP A 118 -8.90 13.56 -25.35
C ASP A 118 -9.35 15.02 -25.55
N GLY A 119 -8.61 15.80 -26.36
CA GLY A 119 -8.99 17.14 -26.79
C GLY A 119 -8.57 18.25 -25.82
N ASP A 120 -7.59 18.01 -24.97
CA ASP A 120 -7.07 18.98 -23.99
C ASP A 120 -6.09 20.00 -24.61
N GLY A 121 -5.65 19.77 -25.85
CA GLY A 121 -4.71 20.61 -26.60
C GLY A 121 -3.25 20.17 -26.53
N VAL A 122 -2.95 19.04 -25.88
CA VAL A 122 -1.62 18.42 -25.77
C VAL A 122 -1.58 17.17 -26.63
N SER A 123 -0.40 16.82 -27.17
CA SER A 123 -0.26 15.60 -27.96
C SER A 123 -0.01 14.39 -27.07
N ASN A 124 -0.51 13.22 -27.50
CA ASN A 124 -0.30 11.95 -26.82
C ASN A 124 1.18 11.71 -26.44
N ALA A 125 2.10 12.03 -27.35
CA ALA A 125 3.53 11.86 -27.09
C ALA A 125 4.07 12.80 -26.01
N ASP A 126 3.59 14.05 -25.95
CA ASP A 126 4.01 15.02 -24.94
C ASP A 126 3.46 14.66 -23.55
N GLU A 127 2.24 14.13 -23.49
CA GLU A 127 1.62 13.59 -22.27
C GLU A 127 2.34 12.34 -21.77
N ILE A 128 2.54 11.35 -22.66
CA ILE A 128 3.29 10.13 -22.33
C ILE A 128 4.69 10.50 -21.86
N ALA A 129 5.38 11.44 -22.52
CA ALA A 129 6.69 11.92 -22.09
C ALA A 129 6.66 12.53 -20.68
N SER A 130 5.59 13.22 -20.34
CA SER A 130 5.35 13.87 -19.04
C SER A 130 4.76 12.95 -17.96
N ASN A 131 4.57 11.66 -18.26
CA ASN A 131 3.85 10.71 -17.39
C ASN A 131 2.42 11.19 -17.09
N THR A 132 1.63 11.55 -18.11
CA THR A 132 0.21 11.88 -17.96
C THR A 132 -0.63 11.06 -18.93
N PHE A 133 -1.92 10.82 -18.61
CA PHE A 133 -2.80 9.90 -19.32
C PHE A 133 -3.40 10.57 -20.57
N PRO A 134 -2.98 10.19 -21.80
CA PRO A 134 -3.44 10.82 -23.05
C PRO A 134 -4.91 10.57 -23.43
N GLY A 135 -5.66 9.93 -22.55
CA GLY A 135 -7.08 9.63 -22.72
C GLY A 135 -7.95 10.31 -21.67
N ASP A 136 -7.37 11.18 -20.84
CA ASP A 136 -8.01 11.89 -19.74
C ASP A 136 -7.57 13.36 -19.72
N ALA A 137 -8.43 14.25 -20.23
CA ALA A 137 -8.17 15.69 -20.29
C ALA A 137 -7.99 16.35 -18.89
N GLY A 138 -8.25 15.62 -17.80
CA GLY A 138 -7.93 16.02 -16.44
C GLY A 138 -6.48 15.73 -16.00
N ASP A 139 -5.73 14.93 -16.76
CA ASP A 139 -4.35 14.53 -16.47
C ASP A 139 -3.39 14.96 -17.59
N TYR A 140 -2.81 16.16 -17.44
CA TYR A 140 -2.02 16.83 -18.48
C TYR A 140 -0.65 17.32 -17.96
N PRO A 141 0.32 17.63 -18.83
CA PRO A 141 1.66 18.06 -18.41
C PRO A 141 1.65 19.31 -17.53
N GLY A 142 2.43 19.27 -16.46
CA GLY A 142 2.54 20.35 -15.47
C GLY A 142 1.81 20.08 -14.16
N LEU A 143 1.07 18.97 -14.07
CA LEU A 143 0.57 18.44 -12.80
C LEU A 143 1.71 17.85 -11.97
N THR A 144 1.51 17.85 -10.66
CA THR A 144 2.43 17.22 -9.70
C THR A 144 1.82 15.93 -9.15
N PRO A 145 2.62 14.91 -8.76
CA PRO A 145 2.06 13.73 -8.10
C PRO A 145 1.29 14.14 -6.85
N ALA A 146 0.13 13.52 -6.64
CA ALA A 146 -0.69 13.77 -5.46
C ALA A 146 0.07 13.41 -4.18
N PRO A 147 -0.19 14.11 -3.06
CA PRO A 147 0.46 13.80 -1.80
C PRO A 147 0.07 12.40 -1.33
N TYR A 148 1.00 11.76 -0.63
CA TYR A 148 0.83 10.39 -0.16
C TYR A 148 1.50 10.17 1.20
N ARG A 149 1.08 9.08 1.85
CA ARG A 149 1.66 8.57 3.07
C ARG A 149 1.72 7.05 3.04
N VAL A 150 2.83 6.48 3.49
CA VAL A 150 3.02 5.04 3.57
C VAL A 150 2.91 4.60 5.02
N TYR A 151 2.14 3.54 5.25
CA TYR A 151 1.95 2.92 6.56
C TYR A 151 2.53 1.51 6.57
N THR A 152 3.28 1.18 7.62
CA THR A 152 3.63 -0.22 7.94
C THR A 152 2.51 -0.89 8.74
N ARG A 153 2.51 -2.23 8.81
CA ARG A 153 1.60 -2.96 9.72
C ARG A 153 1.71 -2.47 11.16
N ASP A 154 2.92 -2.30 11.69
CA ASP A 154 3.13 -1.87 13.08
C ASP A 154 2.55 -0.48 13.34
N GLN A 155 2.64 0.43 12.36
CA GLN A 155 1.98 1.74 12.43
C GLN A 155 0.46 1.60 12.44
N LEU A 156 -0.11 0.76 11.58
CA LEU A 156 -1.55 0.51 11.55
C LEU A 156 -2.06 -0.10 12.85
N GLU A 157 -1.31 -1.04 13.45
CA GLU A 157 -1.63 -1.61 14.76
C GLU A 157 -1.60 -0.56 15.87
N ALA A 158 -0.64 0.37 15.81
CA ALA A 158 -0.47 1.44 16.79
C ALA A 158 -1.50 2.59 16.64
N LEU A 159 -2.10 2.79 15.45
CA LEU A 159 -3.22 3.73 15.26
C LEU A 159 -4.49 3.32 16.01
N GLY A 160 -4.59 2.05 16.38
CA GLY A 160 -5.70 1.49 17.13
C GLY A 160 -6.35 0.32 16.41
N SER A 161 -6.97 -0.56 17.19
CA SER A 161 -7.58 -1.79 16.70
C SER A 161 -9.09 -1.82 16.90
N HIS A 162 -9.78 -2.47 15.98
CA HIS A 162 -11.20 -2.79 16.06
C HIS A 162 -11.41 -4.22 15.58
N THR A 163 -12.09 -5.01 16.40
CA THR A 163 -12.39 -6.42 16.12
C THR A 163 -13.89 -6.58 15.91
N GLN A 164 -14.27 -7.19 14.80
CA GLN A 164 -15.67 -7.42 14.46
C GLN A 164 -15.92 -8.82 13.92
N PHE A 165 -16.87 -9.51 14.55
CA PHE A 165 -17.45 -10.76 14.06
C PHE A 165 -18.65 -10.44 13.18
N MET A 166 -18.76 -11.06 12.01
CA MET A 166 -19.88 -10.84 11.10
C MET A 166 -20.01 -11.94 10.04
N LEU A 167 -21.13 -11.90 9.32
CA LEU A 167 -21.35 -12.69 8.13
C LEU A 167 -20.66 -12.03 6.92
N MET A 168 -19.99 -12.85 6.12
CA MET A 168 -19.42 -12.49 4.83
C MET A 168 -20.17 -13.25 3.73
N ASN A 169 -21.07 -12.55 3.06
CA ASN A 169 -21.88 -13.09 1.98
C ASN A 169 -21.20 -12.92 0.62
N THR A 170 -21.21 -13.98 -0.19
CA THR A 170 -20.61 -14.00 -1.53
C THR A 170 -21.66 -14.39 -2.56
N SER A 171 -21.67 -13.76 -3.74
CA SER A 171 -22.67 -14.12 -4.74
C SER A 171 -22.38 -15.45 -5.45
N ARG A 172 -21.10 -15.79 -5.66
CA ARG A 172 -20.67 -16.91 -6.53
C ARG A 172 -19.90 -18.02 -5.81
N SER A 173 -19.49 -17.78 -4.58
CA SER A 173 -18.77 -18.75 -3.73
C SER A 173 -19.70 -19.15 -2.59
N GLY A 174 -19.19 -19.79 -1.54
CA GLY A 174 -19.99 -19.96 -0.33
C GLY A 174 -19.63 -18.93 0.72
N ASP A 175 -20.59 -18.63 1.58
CA ASP A 175 -20.51 -17.66 2.67
C ASP A 175 -19.66 -18.17 3.84
N SER A 176 -19.35 -17.26 4.75
CA SER A 176 -18.65 -17.58 6.01
C SER A 176 -18.99 -16.58 7.11
N TYR A 177 -19.10 -17.08 8.34
CA TYR A 177 -18.93 -16.23 9.53
C TYR A 177 -17.45 -16.17 9.89
N VAL A 178 -16.99 -14.96 10.22
CA VAL A 178 -15.57 -14.69 10.48
C VAL A 178 -15.40 -13.51 11.41
N GLU A 179 -14.32 -13.52 12.18
CA GLU A 179 -13.86 -12.35 12.93
C GLU A 179 -12.66 -11.70 12.24
N TYR A 180 -12.73 -10.39 11.99
CA TYR A 180 -11.59 -9.61 11.51
C TYR A 180 -11.15 -8.60 12.57
N THR A 181 -9.83 -8.37 12.64
CA THR A 181 -9.24 -7.28 13.42
C THR A 181 -8.44 -6.37 12.50
N GLY A 182 -8.64 -5.06 12.64
CA GLY A 182 -8.05 -4.04 11.79
C GLY A 182 -8.09 -2.64 12.39
N VAL A 183 -7.49 -1.68 11.68
CA VAL A 183 -7.69 -0.26 11.99
C VAL A 183 -9.02 0.21 11.37
N PRO A 184 -9.87 0.98 12.08
CA PRO A 184 -11.02 1.61 11.46
C PRO A 184 -10.61 2.51 10.29
N MET A 185 -11.28 2.39 9.14
CA MET A 185 -10.94 3.19 7.96
C MET A 185 -10.98 4.69 8.25
N LYS A 186 -11.98 5.16 9.00
CA LYS A 186 -12.05 6.54 9.49
C LYS A 186 -10.76 6.99 10.19
N THR A 187 -10.25 6.18 11.12
CA THR A 187 -9.02 6.51 11.88
C THR A 187 -7.81 6.63 10.96
N LEU A 188 -7.66 5.71 10.01
CA LEU A 188 -6.56 5.72 9.04
C LEU A 188 -6.63 6.95 8.11
N LEU A 189 -7.82 7.27 7.60
CA LEU A 189 -7.98 8.40 6.67
C LEU A 189 -7.81 9.75 7.39
N ASP A 190 -8.34 9.89 8.61
CA ASP A 190 -8.13 11.08 9.42
C ASP A 190 -6.64 11.27 9.75
N ASP A 191 -5.95 10.18 10.13
CA ASP A 191 -4.52 10.21 10.42
C ASP A 191 -3.67 10.51 9.18
N ALA A 192 -4.11 10.09 8.00
CA ALA A 192 -3.47 10.43 6.73
C ALA A 192 -3.64 11.91 6.34
N GLY A 193 -4.40 12.69 7.11
CA GLY A 193 -4.66 14.10 6.80
C GLY A 193 -5.67 14.30 5.68
N MET A 194 -6.66 13.40 5.55
CA MET A 194 -7.72 13.51 4.54
C MET A 194 -8.39 14.90 4.56
N LEU A 195 -8.53 15.51 3.38
CA LEU A 195 -9.17 16.81 3.19
C LEU A 195 -10.70 16.71 3.20
N ASP A 196 -11.36 17.78 3.64
CA ASP A 196 -12.83 17.90 3.64
C ASP A 196 -13.46 17.84 2.23
N THR A 197 -12.65 18.04 1.18
CA THR A 197 -13.09 17.91 -0.22
C THR A 197 -13.24 16.47 -0.66
N ALA A 198 -12.72 15.50 0.10
CA ALA A 198 -12.80 14.09 -0.22
C ALA A 198 -14.27 13.60 -0.24
N THR A 199 -14.56 12.67 -1.14
CA THR A 199 -15.91 12.15 -1.39
C THR A 199 -15.97 10.63 -1.40
N GLY A 200 -14.84 9.96 -1.66
CA GLY A 200 -14.72 8.51 -1.62
C GLY A 200 -13.26 8.06 -1.66
N ILE A 201 -13.09 6.74 -1.61
CA ILE A 201 -11.80 6.10 -1.78
C ILE A 201 -11.88 5.00 -2.84
N TRP A 202 -10.77 4.79 -3.54
CA TRP A 202 -10.50 3.55 -4.25
C TRP A 202 -9.49 2.73 -3.50
N VAL A 203 -9.74 1.43 -3.41
CA VAL A 203 -8.84 0.47 -2.78
C VAL A 203 -8.36 -0.48 -3.86
N TYR A 204 -7.05 -0.55 -4.07
CA TYR A 204 -6.46 -1.43 -5.07
C TYR A 204 -5.67 -2.57 -4.44
N ALA A 205 -5.82 -3.73 -5.05
CA ALA A 205 -4.97 -4.89 -4.86
C ALA A 205 -3.87 -4.91 -5.95
N PRO A 206 -2.73 -5.56 -5.69
CA PRO A 206 -1.59 -5.63 -6.61
C PRO A 206 -1.80 -6.57 -7.80
N ASP A 207 -3.00 -7.14 -7.98
CA ASP A 207 -3.41 -7.86 -9.18
C ASP A 207 -4.19 -6.97 -10.16
N GLY A 208 -4.38 -5.69 -9.81
CA GLY A 208 -5.13 -4.72 -10.59
C GLY A 208 -6.60 -4.60 -10.21
N TRP A 209 -7.11 -5.39 -9.27
CA TRP A 209 -8.47 -5.23 -8.78
C TRP A 209 -8.61 -3.93 -7.98
N GLY A 210 -9.63 -3.13 -8.32
CA GLY A 210 -10.02 -1.95 -7.55
C GLY A 210 -11.35 -2.18 -6.84
N GLN A 211 -11.66 -1.38 -5.83
CA GLN A 211 -13.01 -1.23 -5.29
C GLN A 211 -13.22 0.20 -4.80
N ASN A 212 -14.32 0.83 -5.23
CA ASN A 212 -14.72 2.15 -4.76
C ASN A 212 -15.61 2.04 -3.51
N HIS A 213 -15.39 2.97 -2.60
CA HIS A 213 -16.21 3.21 -1.43
C HIS A 213 -16.46 4.71 -1.26
N PRO A 214 -17.72 5.20 -1.27
CA PRO A 214 -17.99 6.58 -0.87
C PRO A 214 -17.55 6.81 0.58
N LEU A 215 -17.19 8.05 0.94
CA LEU A 215 -16.91 8.36 2.35
C LEU A 215 -18.21 8.25 3.16
N GLU A 216 -19.22 9.00 2.78
CA GLU A 216 -20.48 9.07 3.53
C GLU A 216 -21.55 8.12 2.99
N TYR A 217 -22.55 7.82 3.82
CA TYR A 217 -23.72 7.06 3.37
C TYR A 217 -24.44 7.78 2.23
N ARG A 218 -24.70 7.03 1.14
CA ARG A 218 -25.45 7.48 -0.02
C ARG A 218 -26.61 6.52 -0.28
N ALA A 219 -27.83 7.06 -0.26
CA ALA A 219 -29.07 6.29 -0.49
C ALA A 219 -29.28 5.96 -1.98
N ASP A 220 -28.75 6.83 -2.84
CA ASP A 220 -28.75 6.75 -4.29
C ASP A 220 -27.72 5.75 -4.85
N LEU A 221 -26.69 5.44 -4.05
CA LEU A 221 -25.63 4.48 -4.40
C LEU A 221 -25.83 3.14 -3.69
N ASP A 222 -25.67 2.04 -4.43
CA ASP A 222 -25.61 0.69 -3.84
C ASP A 222 -24.16 0.32 -3.49
N MET A 223 -23.52 1.18 -2.68
CA MET A 223 -22.12 1.08 -2.29
C MET A 223 -21.95 1.16 -0.77
N TYR A 224 -20.81 0.65 -0.29
CA TYR A 224 -20.43 0.57 1.12
C TYR A 224 -19.59 1.79 1.49
N HIS A 225 -20.03 2.54 2.48
CA HIS A 225 -19.38 3.77 2.90
C HIS A 225 -18.30 3.51 3.95
N VAL A 226 -17.25 4.33 4.01
CA VAL A 226 -16.13 4.13 4.94
C VAL A 226 -16.11 5.13 6.10
N TYR A 227 -17.01 6.11 6.07
CA TYR A 227 -17.17 7.19 7.04
C TYR A 227 -18.65 7.41 7.44
N GLY A 228 -18.87 8.14 8.52
CA GLY A 228 -20.21 8.55 8.95
C GLY A 228 -21.11 7.41 9.46
N ASN A 229 -22.34 7.77 9.81
CA ASN A 229 -23.36 6.85 10.31
C ASN A 229 -24.40 6.56 9.22
N ALA A 230 -25.04 5.40 9.31
CA ALA A 230 -26.25 5.11 8.58
C ALA A 230 -27.37 6.12 8.96
N PRO A 231 -28.28 6.47 8.03
CA PRO A 231 -29.26 7.53 8.23
C PRO A 231 -30.25 7.27 9.39
N ASP A 232 -30.48 6.00 9.73
CA ASP A 232 -31.48 5.58 10.70
C ASP A 232 -30.89 5.20 12.08
N GLY A 233 -29.61 5.53 12.35
CA GLY A 233 -28.98 5.14 13.61
C GLY A 233 -27.70 5.89 13.97
N ASP A 234 -27.24 5.67 15.20
CA ASP A 234 -25.92 6.10 15.68
C ASP A 234 -24.89 4.98 15.52
N PHE A 235 -24.87 4.39 14.31
CA PHE A 235 -23.98 3.31 13.92
C PHE A 235 -23.59 3.49 12.46
N GLN A 236 -22.40 3.04 12.06
CA GLN A 236 -22.00 3.03 10.65
C GLN A 236 -22.72 1.92 9.89
N TYR A 237 -22.67 0.69 10.41
CA TYR A 237 -23.43 -0.44 9.87
C TYR A 237 -24.37 -1.03 10.94
N PRO A 238 -25.57 -1.50 10.54
CA PRO A 238 -26.55 -2.04 11.46
C PRO A 238 -26.04 -3.31 12.16
N GLU A 239 -26.46 -3.53 13.41
CA GLU A 239 -26.23 -4.80 14.10
C GLU A 239 -26.87 -5.96 13.32
N ALA A 240 -26.15 -7.09 13.23
CA ALA A 240 -26.58 -8.27 12.51
C ALA A 240 -27.12 -9.36 13.45
N THR A 241 -27.74 -10.38 12.86
CA THR A 241 -28.20 -11.59 13.56
C THR A 241 -27.35 -12.76 13.11
N TYR A 242 -26.97 -13.64 14.04
CA TYR A 242 -26.30 -14.90 13.73
C TYR A 242 -27.33 -15.93 13.25
N TYR A 243 -27.21 -16.32 12.00
CA TYR A 243 -28.04 -17.36 11.37
C TYR A 243 -27.26 -18.66 11.31
N TYR A 244 -27.81 -19.73 11.86
CA TYR A 244 -27.28 -21.08 11.73
C TYR A 244 -28.38 -22.04 11.28
N ASP A 245 -28.05 -22.95 10.38
CA ASP A 245 -28.86 -24.13 10.07
C ASP A 245 -27.91 -25.30 9.77
N LEU A 246 -28.31 -26.52 10.12
CA LEU A 246 -27.52 -27.70 9.85
C LEU A 246 -27.29 -27.87 8.35
N GLU A 247 -28.32 -27.66 7.52
CA GLU A 247 -28.26 -27.76 6.06
C GLU A 247 -27.22 -26.79 5.46
N ALA A 248 -27.17 -25.57 5.98
CA ALA A 248 -26.26 -24.52 5.51
C ALA A 248 -24.79 -24.80 5.86
N ASP A 249 -24.53 -25.55 6.92
CA ASP A 249 -23.19 -25.76 7.48
C ASP A 249 -22.34 -26.66 6.58
N LYS A 250 -21.35 -26.07 5.91
CA LYS A 250 -20.40 -26.78 5.02
C LYS A 250 -19.68 -27.94 5.70
N GLN A 251 -19.42 -27.86 7.00
CA GLN A 251 -18.74 -28.94 7.71
C GLN A 251 -19.68 -30.14 7.93
N GLN A 252 -20.97 -29.87 8.16
CA GLN A 252 -21.98 -30.91 8.40
C GLN A 252 -22.60 -31.45 7.10
N ASN A 253 -22.68 -30.61 6.06
CA ASN A 253 -23.18 -30.93 4.73
C ASN A 253 -22.15 -30.52 3.65
N PRO A 254 -21.06 -31.29 3.49
CA PRO A 254 -19.95 -30.94 2.59
C PRO A 254 -20.32 -30.97 1.10
N ASP A 255 -21.41 -31.65 0.73
CA ASP A 255 -21.81 -31.80 -0.68
C ASP A 255 -22.48 -30.53 -1.24
N TYR A 256 -23.25 -29.80 -0.41
CA TYR A 256 -24.06 -28.64 -0.88
C TYR A 256 -24.28 -27.54 0.17
N GLY A 257 -23.76 -27.68 1.39
CA GLY A 257 -23.76 -26.61 2.39
C GLY A 257 -23.03 -25.37 1.85
N TRP A 258 -23.52 -24.19 2.22
CA TRP A 258 -23.09 -22.93 1.62
C TRP A 258 -22.39 -21.98 2.58
N CYS A 259 -22.54 -22.14 3.89
CA CYS A 259 -21.93 -21.26 4.88
C CYS A 259 -20.87 -22.00 5.72
N ASP A 260 -19.71 -21.36 5.89
CA ASP A 260 -18.65 -21.81 6.78
C ASP A 260 -18.86 -21.23 8.19
N TYR A 261 -18.94 -22.10 9.18
CA TYR A 261 -19.09 -21.78 10.61
C TYR A 261 -17.86 -22.20 11.44
N SER A 262 -16.74 -22.51 10.78
CA SER A 262 -15.54 -23.04 11.44
C SER A 262 -14.77 -22.01 12.27
N ALA A 263 -15.05 -20.71 12.09
CA ALA A 263 -14.40 -19.65 12.84
C ALA A 263 -14.58 -19.86 14.36
N PRO A 264 -13.50 -19.73 15.18
CA PRO A 264 -13.58 -19.89 16.62
C PRO A 264 -14.64 -19.01 17.29
N SER A 265 -14.86 -17.81 16.73
CA SER A 265 -15.86 -16.82 17.15
C SER A 265 -17.32 -17.26 16.96
N CYS A 266 -17.57 -18.35 16.21
CA CYS A 266 -18.89 -18.98 16.12
C CYS A 266 -19.24 -19.85 17.34
N GLN A 267 -18.25 -20.28 18.13
CA GLN A 267 -18.48 -21.20 19.24
C GLN A 267 -19.41 -20.60 20.30
N GLY A 268 -20.42 -21.35 20.70
CA GLY A 268 -21.38 -20.94 21.73
C GLY A 268 -22.52 -20.05 21.23
N ARG A 269 -22.55 -19.69 19.94
CA ARG A 269 -23.66 -18.94 19.33
C ARG A 269 -24.77 -19.88 18.86
N THR A 270 -26.01 -19.39 18.91
CA THR A 270 -27.23 -20.08 18.47
C THR A 270 -27.92 -19.27 17.39
N HIS A 271 -28.60 -19.94 16.46
CA HIS A 271 -29.45 -19.28 15.47
C HIS A 271 -30.39 -18.26 16.13
N GLY A 272 -30.37 -17.02 15.64
CA GLY A 272 -31.16 -15.90 16.14
C GLY A 272 -30.44 -15.04 17.19
N ASP A 273 -29.23 -15.41 17.62
CA ASP A 273 -28.45 -14.59 18.55
C ASP A 273 -28.05 -13.26 17.89
N PRO A 274 -28.10 -12.13 18.62
CA PRO A 274 -27.59 -10.87 18.10
C PRO A 274 -26.06 -10.92 17.99
N ILE A 275 -25.53 -10.31 16.92
CA ILE A 275 -24.10 -10.08 16.74
C ILE A 275 -23.78 -8.70 17.29
N HIS A 276 -23.32 -8.67 18.53
CA HIS A 276 -22.84 -7.46 19.18
C HIS A 276 -21.34 -7.27 18.94
N VAL A 277 -20.98 -6.08 18.46
CA VAL A 277 -19.59 -5.65 18.25
C VAL A 277 -19.36 -4.37 19.06
N GLU A 278 -18.35 -4.38 19.93
CA GLU A 278 -18.02 -3.22 20.76
C GLU A 278 -17.61 -2.04 19.87
N GLY A 279 -18.27 -0.89 20.05
CA GLY A 279 -18.06 0.28 19.19
C GLY A 279 -18.74 0.21 17.82
N GLY A 280 -19.61 -0.80 17.60
CA GLY A 280 -20.42 -0.98 16.41
C GLY A 280 -19.66 -1.51 15.19
N LEU A 281 -20.38 -2.12 14.25
CA LEU A 281 -19.84 -2.58 12.97
C LEU A 281 -19.39 -1.38 12.12
N LYS A 282 -18.19 -1.46 11.57
CA LYS A 282 -17.59 -0.40 10.73
C LYS A 282 -16.76 -0.93 9.59
N ALA A 283 -16.43 -0.06 8.64
CA ALA A 283 -15.42 -0.34 7.64
C ALA A 283 -14.03 -0.33 8.30
N ILE A 284 -13.24 -1.38 8.08
CA ILE A 284 -11.88 -1.52 8.62
C ILE A 284 -10.90 -1.93 7.53
N LEU A 285 -9.63 -1.55 7.72
CA LEU A 285 -8.50 -2.18 7.06
C LEU A 285 -7.99 -3.30 7.99
N ALA A 286 -8.45 -4.52 7.74
CA ALA A 286 -8.10 -5.70 8.51
C ALA A 286 -6.66 -6.14 8.23
N TYR A 287 -5.96 -6.56 9.27
CA TYR A 287 -4.65 -7.24 9.20
C TYR A 287 -4.68 -8.63 9.85
N GLN A 288 -5.78 -8.97 10.56
CA GLN A 288 -6.00 -10.30 11.15
C GLN A 288 -7.36 -10.87 10.80
N ARG A 289 -7.41 -12.21 10.70
CA ARG A 289 -8.60 -13.06 10.62
C ARG A 289 -8.54 -14.11 11.72
N ASP A 290 -9.62 -14.23 12.49
CA ASP A 290 -9.80 -15.22 13.55
C ASP A 290 -8.61 -15.28 14.53
N GLY A 291 -8.02 -14.10 14.82
CA GLY A 291 -6.90 -13.92 15.74
C GLY A 291 -5.51 -14.20 15.15
N ALA A 292 -5.40 -14.57 13.87
CA ALA A 292 -4.13 -14.74 13.17
C ALA A 292 -3.96 -13.67 12.08
N TYR A 293 -2.71 -13.34 11.71
CA TYR A 293 -2.47 -12.43 10.59
C TYR A 293 -3.04 -13.02 9.29
N LEU A 294 -3.56 -12.14 8.42
CA LEU A 294 -4.09 -12.55 7.12
C LEU A 294 -3.02 -13.29 6.30
N ASP A 295 -3.40 -14.38 5.66
CA ASP A 295 -2.52 -15.13 4.77
C ASP A 295 -2.07 -14.23 3.61
N THR A 296 -0.75 -14.10 3.44
CA THR A 296 -0.13 -13.23 2.43
C THR A 296 -0.69 -13.51 1.04
N GLY A 297 -1.08 -12.43 0.34
CA GLY A 297 -1.50 -12.51 -1.06
C GLY A 297 -0.39 -13.03 -1.96
N VAL A 298 -0.73 -13.94 -2.87
CA VAL A 298 0.18 -14.44 -3.92
C VAL A 298 -0.59 -14.64 -5.23
N LEU A 299 0.11 -14.65 -6.36
CA LEU A 299 -0.47 -15.14 -7.61
C LEU A 299 -0.26 -16.64 -7.69
N ASN A 300 -1.36 -17.37 -7.91
CA ASN A 300 -1.30 -18.80 -8.14
C ASN A 300 -0.81 -19.13 -9.58
N ASP A 301 -0.68 -20.41 -9.91
CA ASP A 301 -0.21 -20.87 -11.23
C ASP A 301 -1.10 -20.43 -12.41
N GLU A 302 -2.35 -20.02 -12.12
CA GLU A 302 -3.29 -19.45 -13.10
C GLU A 302 -3.29 -17.91 -13.11
N ASN A 303 -2.32 -17.26 -12.46
CA ASN A 303 -2.21 -15.80 -12.34
C ASN A 303 -3.41 -15.16 -11.63
N LYS A 304 -3.97 -15.85 -10.63
CA LYS A 304 -5.08 -15.36 -9.80
C LYS A 304 -4.62 -15.09 -8.38
N LEU A 305 -5.16 -14.04 -7.78
CA LEU A 305 -4.92 -13.70 -6.39
C LEU A 305 -5.45 -14.81 -5.46
N ASP A 306 -4.52 -15.42 -4.74
CA ASP A 306 -4.77 -16.29 -3.59
C ASP A 306 -4.26 -15.62 -2.32
N GLY A 307 -4.81 -15.96 -1.15
CA GLY A 307 -4.57 -15.23 0.11
C GLY A 307 -5.33 -13.89 0.22
N GLU A 308 -5.33 -13.26 1.38
CA GLU A 308 -6.10 -12.03 1.62
C GLU A 308 -5.33 -10.91 2.31
N GLY A 309 -4.07 -11.18 2.68
CA GLY A 309 -3.15 -10.25 3.33
C GLY A 309 -2.20 -9.53 2.36
N PRO A 310 -1.39 -8.59 2.87
CA PRO A 310 -1.20 -8.30 4.29
C PRO A 310 -2.37 -7.52 4.90
N PHE A 311 -3.17 -6.88 4.06
CA PHE A 311 -4.34 -6.10 4.47
C PHE A 311 -5.55 -6.43 3.63
N ARG A 312 -6.74 -6.35 4.24
CA ARG A 312 -8.02 -6.51 3.57
C ARG A 312 -8.94 -5.36 3.96
N VAL A 313 -9.52 -4.65 2.99
CA VAL A 313 -10.63 -3.74 3.31
C VAL A 313 -11.87 -4.59 3.55
N VAL A 314 -12.51 -4.36 4.68
CA VAL A 314 -13.60 -5.19 5.19
C VAL A 314 -14.78 -4.29 5.52
N VAL A 315 -15.91 -4.52 4.84
CA VAL A 315 -17.17 -3.81 5.04
C VAL A 315 -18.26 -4.78 5.54
N PRO A 316 -19.01 -4.44 6.61
CA PRO A 316 -20.19 -5.19 7.04
C PRO A 316 -21.33 -5.13 6.02
N GLN A 317 -22.34 -5.98 6.21
CA GLN A 317 -23.58 -5.87 5.45
C GLN A 317 -24.25 -4.51 5.69
N LYS A 318 -24.59 -3.81 4.61
CA LYS A 318 -25.42 -2.60 4.63
C LYS A 318 -26.89 -2.96 4.87
N TYR A 319 -27.33 -4.11 4.33
CA TYR A 319 -28.65 -4.69 4.53
C TYR A 319 -28.53 -6.10 5.10
N VAL A 320 -28.70 -6.24 6.43
CA VAL A 320 -28.51 -7.50 7.14
C VAL A 320 -29.44 -8.61 6.63
N GLY A 321 -28.87 -9.80 6.42
CA GLY A 321 -29.59 -10.97 5.92
C GLY A 321 -28.94 -12.28 6.35
N PRO A 322 -29.59 -13.42 6.07
CA PRO A 322 -29.00 -14.74 6.30
C PRO A 322 -27.91 -15.06 5.25
N PRO A 323 -27.08 -16.09 5.47
CA PRO A 323 -26.27 -16.67 4.41
C PRO A 323 -27.17 -17.27 3.32
N ASP A 324 -26.74 -17.22 2.07
CA ASP A 324 -27.46 -17.77 0.92
C ASP A 324 -26.58 -18.68 0.07
N GLN A 325 -27.24 -19.59 -0.66
CA GLN A 325 -26.57 -20.50 -1.55
C GLN A 325 -25.87 -19.76 -2.69
N SER A 326 -24.76 -20.31 -3.18
CA SER A 326 -24.03 -19.76 -4.33
C SER A 326 -24.92 -19.65 -5.57
N SER A 327 -24.80 -18.55 -6.32
CA SER A 327 -25.45 -18.41 -7.65
C SER A 327 -24.95 -19.44 -8.67
N ARG A 328 -23.86 -20.16 -8.38
CA ARG A 328 -23.29 -21.21 -9.23
C ARG A 328 -23.68 -22.63 -8.78
N SER A 329 -24.37 -22.78 -7.65
CA SER A 329 -24.83 -24.09 -7.20
C SER A 329 -25.90 -24.64 -8.14
N ASP A 330 -25.76 -25.92 -8.51
CA ASP A 330 -26.76 -26.67 -9.26
C ASP A 330 -28.00 -26.99 -8.41
N ASP A 331 -27.89 -26.88 -7.08
CA ASP A 331 -28.98 -27.05 -6.12
C ASP A 331 -29.36 -25.71 -5.48
N GLN A 332 -30.63 -25.35 -5.63
CA GLN A 332 -31.25 -24.14 -5.08
C GLN A 332 -32.54 -24.48 -4.29
N ASP A 333 -32.90 -25.76 -4.12
CA ASP A 333 -34.06 -26.16 -3.33
C ASP A 333 -33.66 -26.35 -1.85
N VAL A 334 -33.09 -25.28 -1.29
CA VAL A 334 -32.50 -25.24 0.06
C VAL A 334 -33.16 -24.18 0.92
N LEU A 335 -32.92 -24.18 2.24
CA LEU A 335 -33.51 -23.21 3.17
C LEU A 335 -33.28 -21.74 2.75
N TRP A 336 -32.05 -21.41 2.34
CA TRP A 336 -31.67 -20.08 1.88
C TRP A 336 -31.08 -20.16 0.46
N PRO A 337 -31.94 -20.17 -0.58
CA PRO A 337 -31.46 -20.20 -1.96
C PRO A 337 -30.78 -18.88 -2.32
N TYR A 338 -29.99 -18.90 -3.39
CA TYR A 338 -29.35 -17.69 -3.90
C TYR A 338 -30.40 -16.60 -4.13
N ASN A 339 -30.15 -15.42 -3.55
CA ASN A 339 -31.00 -14.27 -3.75
C ASN A 339 -30.16 -13.06 -4.15
N TYR A 340 -30.28 -12.70 -5.43
CA TYR A 340 -29.61 -11.54 -6.02
C TYR A 340 -29.82 -10.23 -5.26
N ASP A 341 -30.94 -10.07 -4.56
CA ASP A 341 -31.25 -8.84 -3.83
C ASP A 341 -30.66 -8.79 -2.41
N LEU A 342 -30.12 -9.89 -1.89
CA LEU A 342 -29.37 -9.89 -0.63
C LEU A 342 -28.06 -9.12 -0.75
N ASP A 343 -27.53 -8.74 0.40
CA ASP A 343 -26.29 -7.98 0.52
C ASP A 343 -25.09 -8.94 0.53
N HIS A 344 -24.36 -8.98 -0.59
CA HIS A 344 -23.13 -9.78 -0.76
C HIS A 344 -21.87 -8.94 -0.47
N ASN A 345 -21.75 -8.44 0.76
CA ASN A 345 -20.67 -7.56 1.24
C ASN A 345 -19.25 -8.06 0.93
N ALA A 346 -19.02 -9.38 0.90
CA ALA A 346 -17.68 -9.92 0.65
C ALA A 346 -17.11 -9.53 -0.73
N GLY A 347 -17.99 -9.29 -1.72
CA GLY A 347 -17.58 -8.82 -3.04
C GLY A 347 -17.04 -7.39 -3.05
N SER A 348 -17.36 -6.60 -2.03
CA SER A 348 -16.86 -5.22 -1.85
C SER A 348 -15.71 -5.15 -0.85
N CYS A 349 -15.15 -6.28 -0.44
CA CYS A 349 -14.03 -6.33 0.49
C CYS A 349 -12.73 -6.67 -0.25
N SER A 350 -11.92 -5.65 -0.59
CA SER A 350 -10.67 -5.81 -1.33
C SER A 350 -9.64 -6.62 -0.54
N ARG A 351 -9.27 -7.78 -1.07
CA ARG A 351 -8.20 -8.66 -0.56
C ARG A 351 -6.83 -8.10 -0.94
N SER A 352 -5.83 -8.34 -0.10
CA SER A 352 -4.43 -7.98 -0.38
C SER A 352 -4.25 -6.52 -0.79
N ALA A 353 -5.00 -5.62 -0.14
CA ALA A 353 -4.97 -4.19 -0.45
C ALA A 353 -3.58 -3.61 -0.14
N THR A 354 -3.02 -2.86 -1.10
CA THR A 354 -1.73 -2.18 -0.95
C THR A 354 -1.80 -0.68 -1.24
N ILE A 355 -2.89 -0.21 -1.83
CA ILE A 355 -3.08 1.19 -2.20
C ILE A 355 -4.50 1.65 -1.86
N ILE A 356 -4.61 2.82 -1.23
CA ILE A 356 -5.85 3.56 -1.00
C ILE A 356 -5.71 4.94 -1.64
N LYS A 357 -6.47 5.21 -2.70
CA LYS A 357 -6.61 6.53 -3.31
C LYS A 357 -7.80 7.24 -2.68
N ILE A 358 -7.63 8.47 -2.22
CA ILE A 358 -8.71 9.34 -1.75
C ILE A 358 -9.08 10.33 -2.86
N GLU A 359 -10.35 10.38 -3.23
CA GLU A 359 -10.84 11.17 -4.36
C GLU A 359 -11.83 12.28 -3.93
N PRO A 360 -11.97 13.35 -4.73
CA PRO A 360 -11.19 13.65 -5.94
C PRO A 360 -9.76 14.06 -5.61
N LEU A 361 -8.82 13.86 -6.54
CA LEU A 361 -7.46 14.34 -6.37
C LEU A 361 -7.44 15.88 -6.16
N PRO A 362 -6.53 16.43 -5.34
CA PRO A 362 -6.37 17.87 -5.20
C PRO A 362 -6.12 18.57 -6.53
N GLU A 363 -6.60 19.81 -6.67
CA GLU A 363 -6.38 20.60 -7.88
C GLU A 363 -4.88 20.76 -8.18
N GLY A 364 -4.49 20.56 -9.46
CA GLY A 364 -3.09 20.64 -9.87
C GLY A 364 -2.26 19.38 -9.58
N THR A 365 -2.91 18.30 -9.14
CA THR A 365 -2.25 17.00 -8.89
C THR A 365 -2.70 15.90 -9.85
N THR A 366 -1.90 14.84 -9.91
CA THR A 366 -2.18 13.62 -10.68
C THR A 366 -1.85 12.36 -9.88
N ASP A 367 -2.28 11.20 -10.36
CA ASP A 367 -1.96 9.91 -9.73
C ASP A 367 -0.43 9.72 -9.57
N ILE A 368 -0.03 9.05 -8.49
CA ILE A 368 1.37 8.70 -8.23
C ILE A 368 1.79 7.46 -9.02
N ASP A 369 3.10 7.23 -9.15
CA ASP A 369 3.62 5.97 -9.66
C ASP A 369 3.43 4.85 -8.60
N ILE A 370 2.33 4.11 -8.73
CA ILE A 370 1.90 3.09 -7.74
C ILE A 370 2.55 1.72 -7.91
N LEU A 371 3.40 1.51 -8.91
CA LEU A 371 3.96 0.18 -9.20
C LEU A 371 4.93 -0.32 -8.11
N GLU A 372 5.61 0.58 -7.42
CA GLU A 372 6.40 0.24 -6.22
C GLU A 372 5.52 -0.14 -5.01
N ALA A 373 4.23 0.23 -5.03
CA ALA A 373 3.23 -0.12 -4.02
C ALA A 373 2.44 -1.39 -4.37
N GLY A 374 2.97 -2.22 -5.28
CA GLY A 374 2.39 -3.49 -5.70
C GLY A 374 2.77 -4.67 -4.79
N TRP A 375 3.25 -5.76 -5.39
CA TRP A 375 3.65 -6.98 -4.67
C TRP A 375 4.76 -6.77 -3.63
N SER A 376 5.65 -5.80 -3.85
CA SER A 376 6.64 -5.37 -2.86
C SER A 376 5.99 -4.92 -1.54
N TYR A 377 4.84 -4.26 -1.58
CA TYR A 377 4.13 -3.81 -0.38
C TYR A 377 3.37 -4.94 0.30
N VAL A 378 2.96 -5.96 -0.46
CA VAL A 378 2.50 -7.23 0.12
C VAL A 378 3.62 -7.86 0.95
N ASP A 379 4.81 -8.02 0.38
CA ASP A 379 5.96 -8.63 1.06
C ASP A 379 6.44 -7.82 2.27
N GLN A 380 6.41 -6.49 2.16
CA GLN A 380 6.86 -5.57 3.20
C GLN A 380 5.79 -5.24 4.25
N ASN A 381 4.56 -5.76 4.08
CA ASN A 381 3.42 -5.42 4.93
C ASN A 381 3.19 -3.91 5.05
N LYS A 382 3.19 -3.23 3.89
CA LYS A 382 2.96 -1.78 3.76
C LYS A 382 1.70 -1.48 2.96
N ILE A 383 1.14 -0.30 3.18
CA ILE A 383 0.05 0.25 2.38
C ILE A 383 0.29 1.74 2.15
N ILE A 384 -0.01 2.23 0.95
CA ILE A 384 0.05 3.67 0.63
C ILE A 384 -1.36 4.27 0.64
N VAL A 385 -1.50 5.44 1.27
CA VAL A 385 -2.70 6.28 1.22
C VAL A 385 -2.32 7.56 0.48
N TYR A 386 -2.99 7.89 -0.62
CA TYR A 386 -2.66 9.07 -1.43
C TYR A 386 -3.89 9.77 -1.97
N GLY A 387 -3.73 10.99 -2.49
CA GLY A 387 -4.80 11.73 -3.16
C GLY A 387 -5.24 12.94 -2.36
N ALA A 388 -6.52 13.01 -2.00
CA ALA A 388 -7.12 14.12 -1.24
C ALA A 388 -6.66 14.16 0.23
N ILE A 389 -5.36 14.26 0.46
CA ILE A 389 -4.76 14.47 1.78
C ILE A 389 -4.02 15.82 1.82
N ASP A 390 -3.80 16.35 3.01
CA ASP A 390 -3.00 17.56 3.23
C ASP A 390 -1.53 17.30 2.88
N GLY A 391 -1.15 17.77 1.70
CA GLY A 391 0.21 17.68 1.15
C GLY A 391 1.12 18.85 1.53
N THR A 392 0.76 19.65 2.54
CA THR A 392 1.62 20.76 2.98
C THR A 392 2.88 20.19 3.65
N ASP A 393 4.04 20.65 3.18
CA ASP A 393 5.37 20.44 3.76
C ASP A 393 6.01 21.84 3.82
N SER A 394 5.81 22.52 4.95
CA SER A 394 6.10 23.95 5.10
C SER A 394 7.60 24.26 5.10
N ASN A 395 8.44 23.32 5.55
CA ASN A 395 9.90 23.45 5.60
C ASN A 395 10.61 22.71 4.45
N GLY A 396 9.90 21.93 3.63
CA GLY A 396 10.45 21.21 2.49
C GLY A 396 11.37 20.07 2.88
N ASN A 397 11.21 19.52 4.09
CA ASN A 397 12.10 18.48 4.62
C ASN A 397 11.73 17.07 4.11
N GLY A 398 10.59 16.92 3.43
CA GLY A 398 10.07 15.65 2.92
C GLY A 398 9.02 14.98 3.81
N ILE A 399 8.69 15.56 4.96
CA ILE A 399 7.64 15.12 5.88
C ILE A 399 6.49 16.12 5.82
N LEU A 400 5.27 15.60 5.67
CA LEU A 400 4.08 16.46 5.65
C LEU A 400 3.84 17.08 7.03
N ASP A 401 3.36 18.33 7.08
CA ASP A 401 2.96 19.04 8.30
C ASP A 401 1.95 18.22 9.13
N SER A 402 1.06 17.50 8.44
CA SER A 402 0.08 16.58 9.03
C SER A 402 0.73 15.38 9.73
N GLU A 403 1.95 15.00 9.33
CA GLU A 403 2.76 13.97 9.98
C GLU A 403 3.65 14.53 11.10
N GLU A 404 4.39 15.62 10.89
CA GLU A 404 5.35 16.13 11.89
C GLU A 404 4.69 16.92 13.02
N GLY A 405 3.52 17.51 12.76
CA GLY A 405 2.71 18.30 13.70
C GLY A 405 2.60 19.76 13.25
N THR A 406 1.58 20.47 13.72
CA THR A 406 1.27 21.86 13.29
C THR A 406 1.26 22.87 14.44
N SER A 407 1.90 22.51 15.56
CA SER A 407 1.92 23.34 16.77
C SER A 407 2.80 24.57 16.56
N ALA A 408 2.19 25.75 16.48
CA ALA A 408 2.92 27.03 16.40
C ALA A 408 3.68 27.40 17.68
N SER A 409 3.58 26.61 18.75
CA SER A 409 4.33 26.79 20.00
C SER A 409 5.49 25.82 20.17
N ASP A 410 5.58 24.80 19.32
CA ASP A 410 6.70 23.87 19.34
C ASP A 410 7.84 24.53 18.56
N ASP A 411 8.94 24.77 19.26
CA ASP A 411 10.13 25.48 18.78
C ASP A 411 11.31 24.84 19.53
N PHE A 412 11.91 23.83 18.91
CA PHE A 412 12.85 22.91 19.54
C PHE A 412 14.16 23.60 19.92
N ASP A 413 14.65 24.50 19.07
CA ASP A 413 15.93 25.17 19.25
C ASP A 413 15.80 26.60 19.85
N GLY A 414 14.58 27.15 19.86
CA GLY A 414 14.24 28.43 20.47
C GLY A 414 14.53 29.63 19.58
N ASP A 415 14.64 29.46 18.26
CA ASP A 415 14.92 30.54 17.32
C ASP A 415 13.68 31.39 16.96
N GLY A 416 12.49 30.93 17.35
CA GLY A 416 11.21 31.58 17.13
C GLY A 416 10.47 31.15 15.86
N ILE A 417 10.97 30.15 15.13
CA ILE A 417 10.30 29.47 14.02
C ILE A 417 9.67 28.18 14.57
N PRO A 418 8.38 27.91 14.31
CA PRO A 418 7.79 26.64 14.73
C PRO A 418 8.45 25.44 14.07
N ASP A 419 8.58 24.31 14.79
CA ASP A 419 9.26 23.08 14.32
C ASP A 419 8.89 22.68 12.88
N TYR A 420 7.59 22.73 12.54
CA TYR A 420 7.07 22.32 11.22
C TYR A 420 7.37 23.31 10.08
N MET A 421 7.81 24.51 10.43
CA MET A 421 8.25 25.54 9.48
C MET A 421 9.77 25.71 9.48
N ASP A 422 10.45 25.04 10.40
CA ASP A 422 11.89 25.17 10.58
C ASP A 422 12.62 24.17 9.70
N THR A 423 13.49 24.68 8.83
CA THR A 423 14.25 23.87 7.87
C THR A 423 15.34 23.04 8.53
N ASP A 424 15.72 23.33 9.77
CA ASP A 424 16.76 22.58 10.48
C ASP A 424 16.20 21.49 11.40
N THR A 425 14.86 21.41 11.53
CA THR A 425 14.15 20.50 12.43
C THR A 425 13.14 19.65 11.65
N ALA A 426 13.01 18.38 12.00
CA ALA A 426 12.06 17.45 11.39
C ALA A 426 11.56 16.43 12.41
N ALA A 427 10.31 15.96 12.30
CA ALA A 427 9.79 14.87 13.13
C ALA A 427 9.11 13.79 12.29
N VAL A 428 9.73 12.62 12.19
CA VAL A 428 9.29 11.52 11.32
C VAL A 428 8.83 10.32 12.13
N ARG A 429 7.78 9.61 11.69
CA ARG A 429 7.36 8.36 12.34
C ARG A 429 8.36 7.23 12.06
N HIS A 430 8.71 6.49 13.10
CA HIS A 430 9.52 5.27 12.91
C HIS A 430 8.65 4.13 12.32
N PRO A 431 9.23 3.14 11.62
CA PRO A 431 8.46 2.08 10.97
C PRO A 431 7.73 1.13 11.93
N ASN A 432 8.11 1.12 13.21
CA ASN A 432 7.61 0.17 14.21
C ASN A 432 6.54 0.76 15.15
N GLY A 433 5.91 1.88 14.76
CA GLY A 433 4.92 2.58 15.59
C GLY A 433 4.59 3.98 15.09
N ILE A 434 3.69 4.69 15.77
CA ILE A 434 3.24 6.04 15.38
C ILE A 434 3.97 7.18 16.10
N ASP A 435 4.83 6.85 17.06
CA ASP A 435 5.67 7.84 17.72
C ASP A 435 6.76 8.34 16.76
N LYS A 436 7.29 9.54 17.04
CA LYS A 436 8.19 10.24 16.13
C LYS A 436 9.62 10.26 16.66
N VAL A 437 10.58 10.13 15.76
CA VAL A 437 11.97 10.53 15.99
C VAL A 437 12.11 11.97 15.53
N ARG A 438 12.50 12.87 16.42
CA ARG A 438 12.81 14.27 16.06
C ARG A 438 14.29 14.37 15.70
N LEU A 439 14.59 15.04 14.60
CA LEU A 439 15.91 15.39 14.13
C LEU A 439 16.07 16.91 14.20
N HIS A 440 17.25 17.39 14.58
CA HIS A 440 17.63 18.79 14.48
C HIS A 440 19.10 18.90 14.07
N THR A 441 19.42 19.73 13.08
CA THR A 441 20.80 20.01 12.67
C THR A 441 21.21 21.40 13.13
N ALA A 442 22.36 21.51 13.81
CA ALA A 442 22.83 22.81 14.32
C ALA A 442 23.21 23.80 13.20
N GLN A 443 23.41 23.30 11.97
CA GLN A 443 23.76 24.07 10.77
C GLN A 443 23.27 23.35 9.51
N GLY A 444 22.94 24.14 8.48
CA GLY A 444 22.36 23.60 7.25
C GLY A 444 20.87 23.32 7.42
N ASN A 445 20.29 22.66 6.43
CA ASN A 445 18.86 22.34 6.39
C ASN A 445 18.66 20.84 6.22
N LEU A 446 17.67 20.27 6.90
CA LEU A 446 17.19 18.92 6.69
C LEU A 446 16.41 18.84 5.37
N ALA A 447 16.63 17.77 4.61
CA ALA A 447 15.90 17.44 3.39
C ALA A 447 15.81 15.92 3.22
N ASP A 448 14.84 15.45 2.43
CA ASP A 448 14.62 14.04 2.12
C ASP A 448 14.57 13.14 3.38
N VAL A 449 13.95 13.66 4.45
CA VAL A 449 13.80 12.96 5.72
C VAL A 449 12.85 11.78 5.55
N ALA A 450 13.25 10.62 6.05
CA ALA A 450 12.46 9.40 6.09
C ALA A 450 12.93 8.50 7.24
N CYS A 451 12.06 7.60 7.69
CA CYS A 451 12.45 6.51 8.58
C CYS A 451 11.90 5.20 8.01
N ILE A 452 12.79 4.24 7.75
CA ILE A 452 12.44 2.99 7.07
C ILE A 452 12.82 1.77 7.91
N SER A 453 12.15 0.65 7.67
CA SER A 453 12.46 -0.62 8.34
C SER A 453 13.92 -1.02 8.06
N ASP A 454 14.60 -1.59 9.05
CA ASP A 454 16.00 -2.00 8.91
C ASP A 454 16.19 -3.16 7.92
N ASP A 455 15.13 -3.85 7.56
CA ASP A 455 15.07 -4.89 6.53
C ASP A 455 14.56 -4.39 5.16
N ASP A 456 14.34 -3.09 4.98
CA ASP A 456 13.93 -2.51 3.70
C ASP A 456 14.89 -2.91 2.56
N SER A 457 14.34 -3.23 1.39
CA SER A 457 15.11 -3.67 0.22
C SER A 457 16.05 -2.60 -0.33
N SER A 458 15.79 -1.32 -0.07
CA SER A 458 16.70 -0.24 -0.49
C SER A 458 17.99 -0.18 0.33
N LEU A 459 18.04 -0.86 1.49
CA LEU A 459 19.20 -0.87 2.37
C LEU A 459 20.17 -2.01 2.04
N PRO A 460 21.49 -1.77 2.06
CA PRO A 460 22.45 -2.83 1.88
C PRO A 460 22.40 -3.81 3.04
N LYS A 461 22.47 -5.11 2.72
CA LYS A 461 22.48 -6.18 3.72
C LYS A 461 23.89 -6.52 4.22
N ALA A 462 24.93 -6.10 3.49
CA ALA A 462 26.30 -6.40 3.84
C ALA A 462 26.72 -5.68 5.13
N GLY A 463 27.30 -6.42 6.07
CA GLY A 463 27.76 -5.87 7.34
C GLY A 463 26.66 -5.52 8.33
N LYS A 464 25.37 -5.63 7.96
CA LYS A 464 24.24 -5.36 8.87
C LYS A 464 24.36 -6.25 10.12
N PRO A 465 24.40 -5.67 11.32
CA PRO A 465 24.54 -6.44 12.54
C PRO A 465 23.24 -7.17 12.88
N ASP A 466 23.35 -8.33 13.52
CA ASP A 466 22.20 -9.07 14.07
C ASP A 466 21.80 -8.45 15.42
N ARG A 467 21.04 -7.34 15.34
CA ARG A 467 20.63 -6.49 16.46
C ARG A 467 19.19 -6.02 16.26
N VAL A 468 18.57 -5.56 17.34
CA VAL A 468 17.25 -4.91 17.29
C VAL A 468 17.41 -3.41 17.02
N PHE A 469 16.66 -2.93 16.03
CA PHE A 469 16.57 -1.52 15.65
C PHE A 469 15.16 -1.00 15.99
N PRO A 470 14.91 -0.59 17.25
CA PRO A 470 13.54 -0.30 17.72
C PRO A 470 12.85 0.82 16.95
N TYR A 471 13.63 1.75 16.38
CA TYR A 471 13.13 2.88 15.62
C TYR A 471 13.51 2.82 14.13
N GLY A 472 13.93 1.65 13.62
CA GLY A 472 14.35 1.51 12.23
C GLY A 472 15.60 2.31 11.87
N VAL A 473 15.67 2.75 10.61
CA VAL A 473 16.78 3.50 10.02
C VAL A 473 16.30 4.89 9.65
N ASN A 474 16.87 5.91 10.29
CA ASN A 474 16.68 7.29 9.89
C ASN A 474 17.47 7.53 8.60
N ARG A 475 16.85 8.18 7.62
CA ARG A 475 17.45 8.61 6.37
C ARG A 475 17.16 10.09 6.18
N PHE A 476 18.18 10.92 6.04
CA PHE A 476 18.00 12.35 5.79
C PHE A 476 19.24 12.93 5.10
N ASN A 477 19.08 14.11 4.51
CA ASN A 477 20.17 14.92 3.99
C ASN A 477 20.35 16.16 4.87
N VAL A 478 21.59 16.58 5.09
CA VAL A 478 21.90 17.93 5.60
C VAL A 478 22.49 18.75 4.46
N THR A 479 21.77 19.76 4.01
CA THR A 479 22.10 20.59 2.84
C THR A 479 22.54 22.00 3.26
N GLY A 480 23.02 22.78 2.28
CA GLY A 480 23.41 24.18 2.53
C GLY A 480 24.75 24.33 3.26
N LEU A 481 25.57 23.28 3.25
CA LEU A 481 26.86 23.27 3.92
C LEU A 481 27.99 23.79 3.02
N THR A 482 29.07 24.20 3.65
CA THR A 482 30.36 24.38 2.99
C THR A 482 30.97 23.00 2.74
N ALA A 483 31.58 22.81 1.56
CA ALA A 483 32.25 21.56 1.22
C ALA A 483 33.27 21.14 2.30
N GLY A 484 33.09 19.96 2.91
CA GLY A 484 33.94 19.45 3.99
C GLY A 484 33.53 19.88 5.41
N GLN A 485 32.38 20.53 5.58
CA GLN A 485 31.91 21.01 6.88
C GLN A 485 31.44 19.87 7.78
N THR A 486 31.77 19.97 9.07
CA THR A 486 31.23 19.11 10.13
C THR A 486 30.06 19.80 10.82
N VAL A 487 28.95 19.10 10.99
CA VAL A 487 27.75 19.56 11.72
C VAL A 487 27.40 18.64 12.87
N THR A 488 26.67 19.17 13.85
CA THR A 488 26.09 18.36 14.93
C THR A 488 24.62 18.15 14.63
N VAL A 489 24.20 16.87 14.58
CA VAL A 489 22.80 16.49 14.44
C VAL A 489 22.33 15.88 15.76
N THR A 490 21.21 16.38 16.28
CA THR A 490 20.56 15.90 17.48
C THR A 490 19.39 15.00 17.08
N LEU A 491 19.33 13.80 17.65
CA LEU A 491 18.18 12.90 17.49
C LEU A 491 17.51 12.72 18.84
N VAL A 492 16.18 12.87 18.88
CA VAL A 492 15.35 12.65 20.07
C VAL A 492 14.39 11.51 19.77
N PHE A 493 14.51 10.43 20.52
CA PHE A 493 13.72 9.21 20.33
C PHE A 493 12.47 9.19 21.24
N PRO A 494 11.44 8.39 20.89
CA PRO A 494 10.26 8.19 21.72
C PRO A 494 10.57 7.67 23.14
N GLY A 495 11.59 6.84 23.28
CA GLY A 495 12.04 6.27 24.55
C GLY A 495 13.52 6.50 24.83
N ASN A 496 13.92 6.30 26.09
CA ASN A 496 15.30 6.47 26.52
C ASN A 496 16.27 5.57 25.75
N VAL A 497 17.42 6.13 25.41
CA VAL A 497 18.56 5.46 24.80
C VAL A 497 19.42 4.84 25.90
N PRO A 498 19.59 3.50 25.93
CA PRO A 498 20.47 2.86 26.90
C PRO A 498 21.92 3.34 26.75
N THR A 499 22.64 3.53 27.88
CA THR A 499 24.04 3.98 27.88
C THR A 499 25.04 3.04 27.20
N ASN A 500 24.58 1.87 26.76
CA ASN A 500 25.34 0.87 26.01
C ASN A 500 24.76 0.62 24.60
N ALA A 501 23.89 1.50 24.13
CA ALA A 501 23.43 1.53 22.75
C ALA A 501 24.60 1.80 21.78
N GLU A 502 24.49 1.26 20.58
CA GLU A 502 25.41 1.50 19.47
C GLU A 502 24.63 2.19 18.34
N TYR A 503 25.24 3.16 17.66
CA TYR A 503 24.67 3.78 16.47
C TYR A 503 25.43 3.30 15.24
N TYR A 504 24.71 2.78 14.27
CA TYR A 504 25.27 2.28 13.02
C TYR A 504 24.99 3.26 11.89
N LYS A 505 26.00 3.49 11.05
CA LYS A 505 25.89 4.23 9.79
C LYS A 505 25.95 3.25 8.64
N VAL A 506 25.14 3.50 7.61
CA VAL A 506 25.35 2.86 6.30
C VAL A 506 26.33 3.72 5.52
N THR A 507 27.55 3.20 5.34
CA THR A 507 28.68 3.92 4.73
C THR A 507 28.64 3.84 3.21
N SER A 508 29.46 4.65 2.53
CA SER A 508 29.49 4.77 1.07
C SER A 508 29.90 3.50 0.30
N ASP A 509 30.53 2.55 0.99
CA ASP A 509 30.81 1.20 0.48
C ASP A 509 29.67 0.20 0.74
N GLY A 510 28.53 0.68 1.24
CA GLY A 510 27.35 -0.11 1.56
C GLY A 510 27.51 -1.01 2.79
N GLN A 511 28.42 -0.70 3.70
CA GLN A 511 28.59 -1.43 4.97
C GLN A 511 27.86 -0.75 6.12
N TRP A 512 27.47 -1.54 7.13
CA TRP A 512 27.01 -1.01 8.41
C TRP A 512 28.17 -0.90 9.38
N THR A 513 28.50 0.32 9.79
CA THR A 513 29.65 0.59 10.65
C THR A 513 29.22 1.34 11.91
N VAL A 514 29.70 0.90 13.08
CA VAL A 514 29.46 1.59 14.35
C VAL A 514 30.21 2.92 14.36
N VAL A 515 29.50 3.99 14.74
CA VAL A 515 30.09 5.31 14.95
C VAL A 515 29.89 5.76 16.40
N PRO A 516 30.84 6.55 16.95
CA PRO A 516 30.65 7.16 18.25
C PRO A 516 29.56 8.23 18.19
N PHE A 517 28.73 8.32 19.23
CA PHE A 517 27.74 9.37 19.42
C PHE A 517 27.83 9.96 20.83
N GLY A 518 27.41 11.20 20.98
CA GLY A 518 27.36 11.94 22.24
C GLY A 518 25.99 11.88 22.92
N SER A 519 25.85 12.55 24.07
CA SER A 519 24.64 12.58 24.91
C SER A 519 24.11 11.22 25.39
N ASN A 520 24.91 10.16 25.32
CA ASN A 520 24.51 8.81 25.75
C ASN A 520 24.48 8.65 27.28
N ASP A 521 23.67 9.45 27.97
CA ASP A 521 23.57 9.52 29.44
C ASP A 521 22.35 8.79 30.02
N GLY A 522 21.56 8.14 29.16
CA GLY A 522 20.37 7.37 29.53
C GLY A 522 19.05 8.11 29.36
N ASP A 523 19.08 9.36 28.87
CA ASP A 523 17.90 10.06 28.37
C ASP A 523 17.51 9.60 26.95
N ASN A 524 16.59 10.31 26.30
CA ASN A 524 16.11 9.96 24.96
C ASN A 524 16.83 10.71 23.83
N GLN A 525 17.95 11.37 24.10
CA GLN A 525 18.63 12.24 23.16
C GLN A 525 20.05 11.73 22.86
N ILE A 526 20.43 11.75 21.58
CA ILE A 526 21.82 11.56 21.16
C ILE A 526 22.27 12.70 20.26
N THR A 527 23.59 12.86 20.15
CA THR A 527 24.19 13.81 19.20
C THR A 527 25.21 13.10 18.30
N LEU A 528 25.10 13.31 16.99
CA LEU A 528 26.05 12.82 15.98
C LEU A 528 26.86 13.99 15.43
N ALA A 529 28.16 13.76 15.22
CA ALA A 529 29.02 14.67 14.46
C ALA A 529 29.19 14.10 13.05
N LEU A 530 28.58 14.75 12.06
CA LEU A 530 28.59 14.31 10.67
C LEU A 530 29.44 15.26 9.83
N THR A 531 30.22 14.74 8.88
CA THR A 531 31.13 15.55 8.05
C THR A 531 30.90 15.29 6.57
N ASP A 532 30.59 16.35 5.83
CA ASP A 532 30.45 16.33 4.37
C ASP A 532 31.75 15.83 3.70
N GLY A 533 31.65 14.75 2.93
CA GLY A 533 32.78 14.07 2.31
C GLY A 533 33.57 13.09 3.18
N ASP A 534 33.15 12.81 4.42
CA ASP A 534 33.76 11.75 5.23
C ASP A 534 33.08 10.40 4.95
N PRO A 535 33.79 9.39 4.38
CA PRO A 535 33.20 8.10 4.03
C PRO A 535 32.52 7.34 5.18
N LEU A 536 32.80 7.68 6.44
CA LEU A 536 32.17 7.08 7.61
C LEU A 536 30.85 7.75 8.01
N THR A 537 30.72 9.06 7.81
CA THR A 537 29.58 9.84 8.31
C THR A 537 28.70 10.42 7.20
N ASP A 538 29.19 10.39 5.96
CA ASP A 538 28.49 10.82 4.75
C ASP A 538 28.45 9.66 3.74
N ALA A 539 27.24 9.23 3.38
CA ALA A 539 27.00 7.99 2.65
C ALA A 539 27.40 8.04 1.18
N ASP A 540 27.70 9.20 0.59
CA ASP A 540 28.31 9.27 -0.74
C ASP A 540 29.84 9.52 -0.69
N GLY A 541 30.36 9.88 0.48
CA GLY A 541 31.76 10.19 0.74
C GLY A 541 32.31 11.37 -0.08
N THR A 542 31.45 12.28 -0.56
CA THR A 542 31.81 13.37 -1.48
C THR A 542 31.56 14.73 -0.83
N ALA A 543 32.63 15.50 -0.59
CA ALA A 543 32.52 16.87 -0.07
C ALA A 543 31.88 17.81 -1.11
N ASN A 544 30.56 17.95 -1.07
CA ASN A 544 29.76 18.68 -2.05
C ASN A 544 28.79 19.70 -1.42
N GLY A 545 28.83 19.85 -0.08
CA GLY A 545 27.93 20.69 0.69
C GLY A 545 26.63 19.99 1.11
N VAL A 546 26.55 18.66 0.95
CA VAL A 546 25.42 17.82 1.34
C VAL A 546 25.94 16.57 2.04
N ILE A 547 25.43 16.31 3.25
CA ILE A 547 25.68 15.04 3.96
C ILE A 547 24.50 14.11 3.72
N HIS A 548 24.76 12.90 3.25
CA HIS A 548 23.76 11.83 3.16
C HIS A 548 23.82 10.92 4.39
N ASP A 549 22.76 10.87 5.21
CA ASP A 549 22.72 10.12 6.46
C ASP A 549 21.60 9.07 6.52
N PRO A 550 21.86 7.84 6.06
CA PRO A 550 21.24 6.66 6.62
C PRO A 550 21.98 6.22 7.90
N GLY A 551 21.26 6.08 9.01
CA GLY A 551 21.78 5.64 10.28
C GLY A 551 20.72 5.10 11.24
N ALA A 552 21.13 4.22 12.15
CA ALA A 552 20.19 3.47 12.99
C ALA A 552 20.74 3.26 14.42
N LEU A 553 19.88 3.52 15.40
CA LEU A 553 20.16 3.23 16.80
C LEU A 553 19.84 1.75 17.10
N THR A 554 20.75 1.09 17.81
CA THR A 554 20.50 -0.23 18.39
C THR A 554 20.42 -0.14 19.89
N THR A 555 19.48 -0.87 20.50
CA THR A 555 19.43 -1.06 21.95
C THR A 555 20.06 -2.40 22.31
N SER A 556 20.84 -2.44 23.38
CA SER A 556 21.50 -3.67 23.81
C SER A 556 20.50 -4.72 24.31
N GLY A 557 20.45 -5.84 23.61
CA GLY A 557 19.72 -7.04 23.98
C GLY A 557 19.89 -8.04 22.84
N ASP A 558 20.23 -9.28 23.16
CA ASP A 558 20.20 -10.36 22.18
C ASP A 558 18.87 -10.35 21.41
N ALA A 559 18.89 -10.80 20.16
CA ALA A 559 17.70 -10.96 19.34
C ALA A 559 16.55 -11.62 20.15
N PRO A 560 15.27 -11.31 19.86
CA PRO A 560 14.15 -12.07 20.40
C PRO A 560 14.45 -13.57 20.22
N PRO A 561 14.19 -14.42 21.24
CA PRO A 561 14.45 -15.84 21.10
C PRO A 561 13.71 -16.32 19.86
N THR A 562 14.44 -16.91 18.91
CA THR A 562 13.87 -17.62 17.78
C THR A 562 12.98 -18.72 18.33
N THR A 563 11.69 -18.45 18.48
CA THR A 563 10.70 -19.50 18.55
C THR A 563 10.91 -20.33 17.29
N PRO A 564 11.13 -21.65 17.39
CA PRO A 564 11.24 -22.47 16.21
C PRO A 564 9.88 -22.38 15.50
N SER A 565 9.80 -21.58 14.44
CA SER A 565 8.79 -21.82 13.43
C SER A 565 9.03 -23.25 13.00
N SER A 566 7.97 -24.06 13.06
CA SER A 566 8.04 -25.42 12.55
C SER A 566 8.54 -25.30 11.11
N SER A 567 9.73 -25.82 10.87
CA SER A 567 10.34 -25.98 9.57
C SER A 567 9.43 -26.88 8.72
N GLY A 568 8.46 -26.28 8.05
CA GLY A 568 7.88 -26.81 6.82
C GLY A 568 8.91 -26.58 5.74
N GLY A 569 9.75 -27.59 5.48
CA GLY A 569 10.79 -27.50 4.47
C GLY A 569 10.21 -27.19 3.09
N SER A 570 10.64 -26.05 2.54
CA SER A 570 11.20 -25.89 1.20
C SER A 570 10.78 -26.92 0.13
N SER A 571 9.96 -26.45 -0.79
CA SER A 571 10.05 -26.77 -2.22
C SER A 571 9.63 -25.48 -2.92
N GLY A 572 10.53 -24.64 -3.42
CA GLY A 572 11.39 -24.93 -4.55
C GLY A 572 10.86 -24.09 -5.71
N CYS A 573 11.48 -22.93 -5.95
CA CYS A 573 11.21 -22.09 -7.11
C CYS A 573 11.33 -22.95 -8.39
N PHE A 574 10.21 -23.15 -9.08
CA PHE A 574 10.13 -23.97 -10.30
C PHE A 574 10.66 -23.19 -11.51
N ILE A 575 11.99 -23.07 -11.63
CA ILE A 575 12.66 -22.87 -12.92
C ILE A 575 13.93 -23.74 -12.92
N ASP A 576 13.77 -25.07 -12.98
CA ASP A 576 14.77 -25.96 -13.61
C ASP A 576 14.22 -27.39 -13.83
N SER A 577 13.29 -27.58 -14.77
CA SER A 577 13.03 -28.92 -15.33
C SER A 577 12.26 -28.88 -16.66
N LEU A 578 12.80 -28.21 -17.67
CA LEU A 578 12.42 -28.43 -19.08
C LEU A 578 13.66 -28.36 -19.99
N LEU A 579 14.63 -29.24 -19.70
CA LEU A 579 15.61 -29.72 -20.68
C LEU A 579 15.66 -31.24 -20.61
N ASN A 580 14.65 -31.87 -21.22
CA ASN A 580 14.76 -33.06 -22.07
C ASN A 580 13.44 -33.31 -22.80
#